data_AF-A0A1U8N8Q5-F1
#
_entry.id   AF-A0A1U8N8Q5-F1
#
_cell.length_a   1.000
_cell.length_b   1.000
_cell.length_c   1.000
_cell.angle_alpha   90.00
_cell.angle_beta   90.00
_cell.angle_gamma   90.00
#
_symmetry.space_group_name_H-M   'P 1'
#
loop_
_entity.id
_entity.type
_entity.pdbx_description
1 polymer ?
#
loop_
_entity_poly.entity_id
_entity_poly.type
_entity_poly.pdbx_seq_one_letter_code
_entity_poly.pdbx_strand_id
1 'polypeptide(L)'
;MKLCLLHSKPILLTLLPRQVFTVCLLYEIDKGKASPLHPYFLHLPRSYSILAAFGELETQALQVDYAIWAAQKAVTKAKYEWEQAFTLMKELKLKPPLLTFRAWIWATGTVQIIARDKIPQTSGNRCYLCKHFLVWMVTTSPKEKSYQCILL
;
A
#
# COMPACT_ATOMS: atom_id res chain seq x y z
N MET A 1 19.08 -3.63 -4.85
CA MET A 1 19.84 -2.37 -4.65
C MET A 1 19.18 -1.13 -5.28
N LYS A 2 17.83 -1.03 -5.36
CA LYS A 2 17.13 0.16 -5.92
C LYS A 2 16.23 0.91 -4.93
N LEU A 3 15.68 0.25 -3.90
CA LEU A 3 14.86 0.92 -2.89
C LEU A 3 15.67 1.87 -1.98
N CYS A 4 16.87 1.48 -1.51
CA CYS A 4 17.71 2.38 -0.70
C CYS A 4 18.16 3.65 -1.45
N LEU A 5 18.31 3.61 -2.78
CA LEU A 5 18.67 4.80 -3.57
C LEU A 5 17.52 5.81 -3.70
N LEU A 6 16.31 5.46 -3.27
CA LEU A 6 15.19 6.41 -3.24
C LEU A 6 15.19 7.23 -1.95
N HIS A 7 15.80 6.74 -0.85
CA HIS A 7 15.82 7.42 0.45
C HIS A 7 16.59 8.75 0.40
N SER A 8 17.50 8.91 -0.57
CA SER A 8 18.24 10.14 -0.84
C SER A 8 17.45 11.17 -1.67
N LYS A 9 16.22 10.85 -2.10
CA LYS A 9 15.41 11.73 -2.94
C LYS A 9 14.39 12.52 -2.09
N PRO A 10 14.25 13.84 -2.31
CA PRO A 10 13.32 14.68 -1.56
C PRO A 10 11.85 14.25 -1.69
N ILE A 11 11.51 13.50 -2.75
CA ILE A 11 10.15 12.99 -3.01
C ILE A 11 9.72 11.92 -1.98
N LEU A 12 10.65 11.17 -1.38
CA LEU A 12 10.29 10.23 -0.32
C LEU A 12 10.08 10.90 1.04
N LEU A 13 10.63 12.10 1.24
CA LEU A 13 10.47 12.87 2.48
C LEU A 13 9.09 13.55 2.58
N THR A 14 8.34 13.66 1.47
CA THR A 14 7.00 14.24 1.44
C THR A 14 5.87 13.22 1.57
N LEU A 15 6.16 11.92 1.43
CA LEU A 15 5.17 10.86 1.49
C LEU A 15 5.06 10.25 2.88
N LEU A 16 3.83 9.94 3.30
CA LEU A 16 3.58 9.24 4.55
C LEU A 16 4.09 7.80 4.49
N PRO A 17 4.50 7.21 5.63
CA PRO A 17 4.85 5.78 5.77
C PRO A 17 3.97 4.81 4.99
N ARG A 18 2.64 5.01 5.07
CA ARG A 18 1.64 4.18 4.40
C ARG A 18 1.72 4.30 2.88
N GLN A 19 1.92 5.51 2.35
CA GLN A 19 2.04 5.74 0.91
C GLN A 19 3.31 5.12 0.34
N VAL A 20 4.44 5.26 1.06
CA VAL A 20 5.70 4.62 0.71
C VAL A 20 5.51 3.10 0.63
N PHE A 21 4.87 2.51 1.64
CA PHE A 21 4.60 1.07 1.68
C PHE A 21 3.68 0.61 0.54
N THR A 22 2.66 1.41 0.17
CA THR A 22 1.82 1.16 -1.02
C THR A 22 2.65 1.16 -2.31
N VAL A 23 3.55 2.12 -2.49
CA VAL A 23 4.44 2.17 -3.67
C VAL A 23 5.39 0.98 -3.70
N CYS A 24 5.95 0.59 -2.57
CA CYS A 24 6.81 -0.60 -2.47
C CYS A 24 6.06 -1.89 -2.82
N LEU A 25 4.81 -2.03 -2.37
CA LEU A 25 3.96 -3.17 -2.73
C LEU A 25 3.74 -3.24 -4.25
N LEU A 26 3.39 -2.12 -4.88
CA LEU A 26 3.21 -2.05 -6.33
C LEU A 26 4.51 -2.38 -7.08
N TYR A 27 5.66 -1.92 -6.56
CA TYR A 27 6.97 -2.24 -7.11
C TYR A 27 7.31 -3.73 -7.04
N GLU A 28 7.00 -4.41 -5.94
CA GLU A 28 7.20 -5.86 -5.83
C GLU A 28 6.28 -6.65 -6.76
N ILE A 29 5.05 -6.18 -6.96
CA ILE A 29 4.11 -6.79 -7.90
C ILE A 29 4.58 -6.62 -9.34
N ASP A 30 5.16 -5.47 -9.67
CA ASP A 30 5.69 -5.19 -11.01
C ASP A 30 6.75 -6.20 -11.46
N LYS A 31 7.58 -6.66 -10.52
CA LYS A 31 8.59 -7.71 -10.74
C LYS A 31 7.99 -9.06 -11.11
N GLY A 32 6.71 -9.30 -10.80
CA GLY A 32 6.01 -10.55 -11.10
C GLY A 32 6.76 -11.76 -10.53
N LYS A 33 6.99 -12.78 -11.36
CA LYS A 33 7.68 -14.04 -11.00
C LYS A 33 9.10 -13.85 -10.44
N ALA A 34 9.74 -12.70 -10.71
CA ALA A 34 11.05 -12.39 -10.17
C ALA A 34 11.00 -11.92 -8.71
N SER A 35 9.83 -11.56 -8.18
CA SER A 35 9.68 -11.27 -6.76
C SER A 35 9.55 -12.57 -5.96
N PRO A 36 10.32 -12.76 -4.89
CA PRO A 36 10.11 -13.86 -3.94
C PRO A 36 8.73 -13.86 -3.29
N LEU A 37 8.01 -12.73 -3.35
CA LEU A 37 6.64 -12.57 -2.86
C LEU A 37 5.58 -12.96 -3.90
N HIS A 38 5.99 -13.36 -5.11
CA HIS A 38 5.05 -13.73 -6.17
C HIS A 38 4.03 -14.79 -5.76
N PRO A 39 4.40 -15.88 -5.06
CA PRO A 39 3.41 -16.87 -4.61
C PRO A 39 2.35 -16.26 -3.69
N TYR A 40 2.74 -15.31 -2.82
CA TYR A 40 1.80 -14.63 -1.93
C TYR A 40 0.83 -13.73 -2.70
N PHE A 41 1.32 -13.02 -3.71
CA PHE A 41 0.46 -12.13 -4.53
C PHE A 41 -0.63 -12.89 -5.28
N LEU A 42 -0.45 -14.18 -5.57
CA LEU A 42 -1.48 -15.03 -6.19
C LEU A 42 -2.69 -15.26 -5.27
N HIS A 43 -2.50 -15.16 -3.95
CA HIS A 43 -3.54 -15.36 -2.96
C HIS A 43 -4.22 -14.06 -2.52
N LEU A 44 -3.78 -12.91 -3.02
CA LEU A 44 -4.41 -11.64 -2.66
C LEU A 44 -5.80 -11.51 -3.30
N PRO A 45 -6.79 -10.98 -2.56
CA PRO A 45 -8.09 -10.65 -3.11
C PRO A 45 -7.98 -9.71 -4.32
N ARG A 46 -8.82 -9.93 -5.33
CA ARG A 46 -8.86 -9.11 -6.55
C ARG A 46 -9.46 -7.72 -6.31
N SER A 47 -10.30 -7.58 -5.28
CA SER A 47 -10.96 -6.34 -4.91
C SER A 47 -11.21 -6.29 -3.40
N TYR A 48 -11.42 -5.09 -2.89
CA TYR A 48 -11.73 -4.84 -1.49
C TYR A 48 -12.93 -3.90 -1.40
N SER A 49 -13.82 -4.16 -0.44
CA SER A 49 -14.95 -3.29 -0.11
C SER A 49 -14.50 -2.13 0.80
N ILE A 50 -13.57 -1.32 0.31
CA ILE A 50 -13.14 -0.08 0.99
C ILE A 50 -13.94 1.10 0.44
N LEU A 51 -14.24 2.08 1.29
CA LEU A 51 -15.02 3.26 0.89
C LEU A 51 -14.44 3.99 -0.33
N ALA A 52 -13.11 4.02 -0.48
CA ALA A 52 -12.45 4.65 -1.61
C ALA A 52 -12.57 3.85 -2.93
N ALA A 53 -13.08 2.62 -2.89
CA ALA A 53 -13.36 1.78 -4.04
C ALA A 53 -14.82 1.85 -4.50
N PHE A 54 -15.70 2.51 -3.74
CA PHE A 54 -17.12 2.56 -4.05
C PHE A 54 -17.37 3.43 -5.28
N GLY A 55 -18.15 2.90 -6.21
CA GLY A 55 -18.70 3.65 -7.32
C GLY A 55 -19.77 4.65 -6.87
N GLU A 56 -20.27 5.44 -7.82
CA GLU A 56 -21.33 6.41 -7.56
C GLU A 56 -22.60 5.75 -7.01
N LEU A 57 -23.05 4.65 -7.63
CA LEU A 57 -24.24 3.91 -7.21
C LEU A 57 -24.08 3.33 -5.80
N GLU A 58 -22.93 2.72 -5.50
CA GLU A 58 -22.64 2.13 -4.18
C GLU A 58 -22.55 3.20 -3.09
N THR A 59 -21.99 4.37 -3.43
CA THR A 59 -21.93 5.50 -2.52
C THR A 59 -23.33 6.01 -2.21
N GLN A 60 -24.18 6.20 -3.21
CA GLN A 60 -25.57 6.64 -3.00
C GLN A 60 -26.41 5.58 -2.26
N ALA A 61 -26.10 4.31 -2.43
CA ALA A 61 -26.74 3.21 -1.71
C ALA A 61 -26.47 3.22 -0.19
N LEU A 62 -25.50 4.00 0.29
CA LEU A 62 -25.28 4.19 1.73
C LEU A 62 -26.44 4.90 2.42
N GLN A 63 -27.25 5.70 1.68
CA GLN A 63 -28.47 6.39 2.11
C GLN A 63 -28.35 7.38 3.28
N VAL A 64 -27.25 7.34 4.03
CA VAL A 64 -26.95 8.20 5.17
C VAL A 64 -25.94 9.25 4.74
N ASP A 65 -26.30 10.53 4.86
CA ASP A 65 -25.47 11.67 4.42
C ASP A 65 -24.04 11.62 4.93
N TYR A 66 -23.86 11.24 6.21
CA TYR A 66 -22.53 11.11 6.79
C TYR A 66 -21.71 10.00 6.13
N ALA A 67 -22.32 8.86 5.81
CA ALA A 67 -21.64 7.74 5.17
C ALA A 67 -21.28 8.08 3.71
N ILE A 68 -22.18 8.76 3.00
CA ILE A 68 -21.94 9.31 1.65
C ILE A 68 -20.76 10.28 1.68
N TRP A 69 -20.77 11.25 2.60
CA TRP A 69 -19.68 12.21 2.77
C TRP A 69 -18.35 11.52 3.11
N ALA A 70 -18.37 10.51 3.98
CA ALA A 70 -17.17 9.76 4.35
C ALA A 70 -16.58 9.00 3.16
N ALA A 71 -17.44 8.41 2.30
CA ALA A 71 -17.01 7.74 1.08
C ALA A 71 -16.39 8.72 0.08
N GLN A 72 -17.06 9.84 -0.19
CA GLN A 72 -16.54 10.90 -1.06
C GLN A 72 -15.20 11.45 -0.55
N LYS A 73 -15.11 11.72 0.76
CA LYS A 73 -13.86 12.18 1.39
C LYS A 73 -12.75 11.14 1.27
N ALA A 74 -13.06 9.85 1.40
CA ALA A 74 -12.08 8.79 1.23
C ALA A 74 -11.55 8.71 -0.21
N VAL A 75 -12.42 8.86 -1.22
CA VAL A 75 -12.03 8.91 -2.64
C VAL A 75 -11.12 10.12 -2.90
N THR A 76 -11.52 11.31 -2.45
CA THR A 76 -10.72 12.55 -2.65
C THR A 76 -9.35 12.45 -1.99
N LYS A 77 -9.29 11.92 -0.76
CA LYS A 77 -8.02 11.66 -0.06
C LYS A 77 -7.16 10.68 -0.85
N ALA A 78 -7.71 9.56 -1.29
CA ALA A 78 -6.95 8.55 -2.01
C ALA A 78 -6.42 9.11 -3.34
N LYS A 79 -7.19 9.95 -4.03
CA LYS A 79 -6.77 10.60 -5.28
C LYS A 79 -5.60 11.56 -5.04
N TYR A 80 -5.69 12.40 -4.02
CA TYR A 80 -4.59 13.29 -3.63
C TYR A 80 -3.32 12.48 -3.30
N GLU A 81 -3.45 11.43 -2.50
CA GLU A 81 -2.31 10.58 -2.14
C GLU A 81 -1.69 9.86 -3.34
N TRP A 82 -2.52 9.41 -4.29
CA TRP A 82 -2.08 8.79 -5.54
C TRP A 82 -1.30 9.78 -6.40
N GLU A 83 -1.80 11.00 -6.57
CA GLU A 83 -1.15 12.07 -7.34
C GLU A 83 0.23 12.42 -6.76
N GLN A 84 0.35 12.49 -5.43
CA GLN A 84 1.64 12.69 -4.74
C GLN A 84 2.62 11.54 -5.02
N ALA A 85 2.15 10.30 -4.98
CA ALA A 85 2.98 9.12 -5.22
C ALA A 85 3.26 8.86 -6.72
N PHE A 86 2.51 9.49 -7.63
CA PHE A 86 2.53 9.19 -9.06
C PHE A 86 3.89 9.44 -9.71
N THR A 87 4.54 10.55 -9.35
CA THR A 87 5.89 10.88 -9.83
C THR A 87 6.89 9.79 -9.43
N LEU A 88 6.85 9.35 -8.17
CA LEU A 88 7.73 8.27 -7.68
C LEU A 88 7.47 6.95 -8.41
N MET A 89 6.21 6.60 -8.63
CA MET A 89 5.83 5.38 -9.37
C MET A 89 6.32 5.42 -10.83
N LYS A 90 6.28 6.58 -11.48
CA LYS A 90 6.87 6.77 -12.82
C LYS A 90 8.39 6.64 -12.82
N GLU A 91 9.08 7.24 -11.85
CA GLU A 91 10.54 7.13 -11.71
C GLU A 91 10.99 5.69 -11.48
N LEU A 92 10.20 4.90 -10.75
CA LEU A 92 10.39 3.47 -10.54
C LEU A 92 10.16 2.64 -11.80
N LYS A 93 9.65 3.25 -12.88
CA LYS A 93 9.32 2.61 -14.16
C LYS A 93 8.32 1.46 -14.00
N LEU A 94 7.33 1.62 -13.11
CA LEU A 94 6.26 0.63 -12.96
C LEU A 94 5.48 0.49 -14.27
N LYS A 95 4.98 -0.71 -14.56
CA LYS A 95 4.15 -0.96 -15.74
C LYS A 95 2.89 -0.09 -15.71
N PRO A 96 2.40 0.37 -16.88
CA PRO A 96 1.23 1.25 -16.96
C PRO A 96 -0.03 0.79 -16.18
N PRO A 97 -0.38 -0.52 -16.13
CA PRO A 97 -1.53 -0.98 -15.35
C PRO A 97 -1.43 -0.68 -13.85
N LEU A 98 -0.21 -0.62 -13.31
CA LEU A 98 0.05 -0.36 -11.89
C LEU A 98 0.09 1.13 -11.54
N LEU A 99 0.15 2.01 -12.56
CA LEU A 99 0.12 3.47 -12.38
C LEU A 99 -1.31 4.01 -12.24
N THR A 100 -2.33 3.19 -12.45
CA THR A 100 -3.73 3.62 -12.43
C THR A 100 -4.24 3.91 -11.02
N PHE A 101 -5.21 4.82 -10.90
CA PHE A 101 -5.89 5.07 -9.62
C PHE A 101 -6.52 3.80 -9.04
N ARG A 102 -7.08 2.93 -9.88
CA ARG A 102 -7.62 1.63 -9.46
C ARG A 102 -6.56 0.73 -8.81
N ALA A 103 -5.35 0.68 -9.37
CA ALA A 103 -4.24 -0.07 -8.78
C ALA A 103 -3.82 0.51 -7.43
N TRP A 104 -3.85 1.84 -7.29
CA TRP A 104 -3.60 2.52 -6.02
C TRP A 104 -4.65 2.16 -4.96
N ILE A 105 -5.94 2.22 -5.30
CA ILE A 105 -7.04 1.82 -4.40
C ILE A 105 -6.89 0.36 -3.97
N TRP A 106 -6.60 -0.54 -4.91
CA TRP A 106 -6.35 -1.94 -4.57
C TRP A 106 -5.16 -2.10 -3.61
N ALA A 107 -4.02 -1.47 -3.91
CA ALA A 107 -2.82 -1.58 -3.08
C ALA A 107 -3.03 -1.00 -1.69
N THR A 108 -3.69 0.16 -1.57
CA THR A 108 -4.02 0.75 -0.27
C THR A 108 -4.98 -0.13 0.54
N GLY A 109 -5.89 -0.87 -0.10
CA GLY A 109 -6.73 -1.89 0.52
C GLY A 109 -5.91 -3.06 1.08
N THR A 110 -4.99 -3.60 0.28
CA THR A 110 -4.05 -4.65 0.69
C THR A 110 -3.23 -4.22 1.89
N VAL A 111 -2.62 -3.03 1.83
CA VAL A 111 -1.81 -2.46 2.92
C VAL A 111 -2.65 -2.26 4.18
N GLN A 112 -3.89 -1.80 4.05
CA GLN A 112 -4.80 -1.63 5.19
C GLN A 112 -5.11 -2.95 5.89
N ILE A 113 -5.32 -4.04 5.14
CA ILE A 113 -5.62 -5.35 5.72
C ILE A 113 -4.38 -5.95 6.37
N ILE A 114 -3.24 -5.91 5.68
CA ILE A 114 -1.95 -6.36 6.24
C ILE A 114 -1.61 -5.57 7.51
N ALA A 115 -1.94 -4.28 7.56
CA ALA A 115 -1.73 -3.45 8.75
C ALA A 115 -2.75 -3.71 9.88
N ARG A 116 -4.00 -4.08 9.55
CA ARG A 116 -5.08 -4.36 10.52
C ARG A 116 -4.98 -5.72 11.20
N ASP A 117 -4.29 -6.70 10.61
CA ASP A 117 -4.00 -8.00 11.24
C ASP A 117 -3.06 -7.91 12.48
N LYS A 118 -2.89 -6.72 13.04
CA LYS A 118 -2.43 -6.51 14.41
C LYS A 118 -3.64 -6.29 15.32
N ILE A 119 -3.98 -7.34 16.11
CA ILE A 119 -4.85 -7.43 17.32
C ILE A 119 -6.14 -8.24 17.07
N PRO A 120 -6.30 -9.44 17.69
CA PRO A 120 -6.42 -9.58 19.15
C PRO A 120 -5.14 -10.04 19.84
N GLN A 121 -4.87 -9.44 21.00
CA GLN A 121 -3.99 -10.02 22.00
C GLN A 121 -4.71 -11.18 22.69
N THR A 122 -4.66 -12.39 22.15
CA THR A 122 -4.92 -13.61 22.90
C THR A 122 -4.17 -14.78 22.24
N SER A 123 -3.39 -15.49 23.06
CA SER A 123 -2.67 -16.74 22.76
C SER A 123 -1.68 -16.75 21.58
N GLY A 124 -0.41 -16.53 21.92
CA GLY A 124 0.67 -17.45 21.52
C GLY A 124 1.24 -17.40 20.12
N ASN A 125 0.48 -17.05 19.07
CA ASN A 125 0.98 -17.11 17.69
C ASN A 125 0.85 -15.73 16.99
N ARG A 126 1.92 -14.93 17.11
CA ARG A 126 2.10 -13.70 16.34
C ARG A 126 1.98 -14.01 14.84
N CYS A 127 1.09 -13.33 14.13
CA CYS A 127 0.97 -13.46 12.67
C CYS A 127 2.32 -13.12 12.00
N TYR A 128 3.06 -14.15 11.58
CA TYR A 128 4.42 -14.06 11.06
C TYR A 128 4.49 -13.24 9.76
N LEU A 129 3.38 -13.10 9.03
CA LEU A 129 3.31 -12.47 7.70
C LEU A 129 3.59 -10.95 7.72
N CYS A 130 3.05 -10.21 8.69
CA CYS A 130 3.25 -8.77 8.76
C CYS A 130 4.69 -8.42 9.18
N LYS A 131 5.27 -9.21 10.10
CA LYS A 131 6.70 -9.10 10.45
C LYS A 131 7.60 -9.54 9.31
N HIS A 132 7.35 -10.67 8.66
CA HIS A 132 8.24 -11.18 7.61
C HIS A 132 8.18 -10.30 6.35
N PHE A 133 7.05 -9.72 5.98
CA PHE A 133 6.94 -8.82 4.83
C PHE A 133 7.62 -7.46 5.09
N LEU A 134 7.42 -6.88 6.29
CA LEU A 134 8.12 -5.66 6.71
C LEU A 134 9.62 -5.91 6.89
N VAL A 135 10.00 -6.96 7.62
CA VAL A 135 11.41 -7.36 7.83
C VAL A 135 12.04 -7.67 6.48
N TRP A 136 11.42 -8.43 5.58
CA TRP A 136 11.99 -8.76 4.28
C TRP A 136 12.14 -7.53 3.37
N MET A 137 11.17 -6.61 3.32
CA MET A 137 11.35 -5.33 2.61
C MET A 137 12.46 -4.47 3.22
N VAL A 138 12.66 -4.54 4.53
CA VAL A 138 13.70 -3.82 5.26
C VAL A 138 15.09 -4.49 5.16
N THR A 139 15.17 -5.82 5.14
CA THR A 139 16.42 -6.61 5.22
C THR A 139 16.95 -7.06 3.87
N THR A 140 16.13 -7.11 2.80
CA THR A 140 16.63 -7.37 1.44
C THR A 140 17.16 -6.12 0.74
N SER A 141 17.10 -4.97 1.41
CA SER A 141 17.91 -3.82 1.05
C SER A 141 19.27 -3.92 1.73
N PRO A 142 20.37 -4.17 0.97
CA PRO A 142 21.67 -4.32 1.59
C PRO A 142 22.14 -2.93 2.06
N LYS A 143 22.29 -2.82 3.38
CA LYS A 143 22.84 -1.72 4.19
C LYS A 143 21.79 -0.92 4.99
N GLU A 144 21.87 -1.18 6.30
CA GLU A 144 21.63 -0.27 7.43
C GLU A 144 20.18 0.06 7.84
N LYS A 145 19.72 -0.67 8.88
CA LYS A 145 19.40 -0.17 10.25
C LYS A 145 18.73 1.22 10.44
N SER A 146 17.93 1.74 9.51
CA SER A 146 17.21 3.02 9.69
C SER A 146 15.69 2.96 9.62
N TYR A 147 15.08 1.76 9.54
CA TYR A 147 13.61 1.63 9.46
C TYR A 147 12.89 1.62 10.80
N GLN A 148 13.60 1.95 11.89
CA GLN A 148 13.02 2.03 13.23
C GLN A 148 12.02 3.19 13.39
N CYS A 149 11.96 4.12 12.41
CA CYS A 149 11.05 5.28 12.43
C CYS A 149 9.71 5.11 11.69
N ILE A 150 9.45 3.98 11.01
CA ILE A 150 8.20 3.80 10.23
C ILE A 150 7.10 3.09 11.06
N LEU A 151 7.39 2.76 12.32
CA LEU A 151 6.50 1.98 13.20
C LEU A 151 5.98 2.73 14.44
N LEU A 152 6.04 4.07 14.44
CA LEU A 152 5.29 4.90 15.39
C LEU A 152 4.12 5.59 14.68
#